data_AF-K6VN73-F1
#
_entry.id   AF-K6VN73-F1
#
_cell.length_a   1.000
_cell.length_b   1.000
_cell.length_c   1.000
_cell.angle_alpha   90.00
_cell.angle_beta   90.00
_cell.angle_gamma   90.00
#
_symmetry.space_group_name_H-M   'P 1'
#
loop_
_entity.id
_entity.type
_entity.pdbx_description
1 polymer ?
#
loop_
_entity_poly.entity_id
_entity_poly.type
_entity_poly.pdbx_seq_one_letter_code
_entity_poly.pdbx_strand_id
1 'polypeptide(L)'
;MAAGDGGGGGGFTLVVHEQALRAVITELEDAQRDLTTRVDGIRDQVRGRVSKWGDGTQSRSAHDDFDRRFSASVQEMSAALGRLKAALDDVAALAHQTEVDATVIMS
;
A
#
# COMPACT_ATOMS: atom_id res chain seq x y z
N MET A 1 50.97 -17.07 -21.15
CA MET A 1 50.21 -16.18 -22.05
C MET A 1 48.80 -16.08 -21.51
N ALA A 2 48.41 -14.89 -21.08
CA ALA A 2 47.07 -14.56 -20.60
C ALA A 2 46.25 -13.93 -21.74
N ALA A 3 44.95 -14.20 -21.77
CA ALA A 3 43.83 -13.52 -22.46
C ALA A 3 42.78 -14.59 -22.84
N GLY A 4 41.46 -14.41 -22.73
CA GLY A 4 40.59 -13.36 -22.21
C GLY A 4 39.35 -14.07 -21.66
N ASP A 5 38.75 -13.61 -20.57
CA ASP A 5 37.75 -12.53 -20.54
C ASP A 5 36.61 -12.68 -21.56
N GLY A 6 35.40 -12.58 -21.04
CA GLY A 6 34.14 -12.86 -21.72
C GLY A 6 33.01 -13.12 -20.73
N GLY A 7 32.96 -12.33 -19.65
CA GLY A 7 31.81 -12.28 -18.76
C GLY A 7 30.57 -11.85 -19.53
N GLY A 8 29.73 -12.82 -19.89
CA GLY A 8 28.38 -12.59 -20.38
C GLY A 8 27.49 -12.12 -19.23
N GLY A 9 27.67 -10.86 -18.82
CA GLY A 9 26.75 -10.18 -17.92
C GLY A 9 25.39 -10.08 -18.59
N GLY A 10 24.45 -10.93 -18.18
CA GLY A 10 23.05 -10.79 -18.50
C GLY A 10 22.57 -9.43 -17.99
N GLY A 11 22.56 -8.44 -18.89
CA GLY A 11 21.86 -7.18 -18.66
C GLY A 11 20.38 -7.49 -18.59
N PHE A 12 19.90 -7.86 -17.41
CA PHE A 12 18.49 -7.80 -17.11
C PHE A 12 18.14 -6.32 -17.10
N THR A 13 17.73 -5.79 -18.25
CA THR A 13 17.04 -4.51 -18.32
C THR A 13 15.80 -4.69 -17.48
N LEU A 14 15.84 -4.19 -16.24
CA LEU A 14 14.69 -4.09 -15.39
C LEU A 14 13.81 -3.01 -16.01
N VAL A 15 13.09 -3.36 -17.09
CA VAL A 15 12.03 -2.52 -17.64
C VAL A 15 10.88 -2.62 -16.64
N VAL A 16 11.02 -1.91 -15.54
CA VAL A 16 9.88 -1.65 -14.68
C VAL A 16 8.99 -0.73 -15.49
N HIS A 17 7.97 -1.29 -16.14
CA HIS A 17 7.00 -0.48 -16.86
C HIS A 17 6.35 0.46 -15.85
N GLU A 18 6.69 1.75 -15.91
CA GLU A 18 6.14 2.80 -15.04
C GLU A 18 4.60 2.72 -14.97
N GLN A 19 3.96 2.36 -16.09
CA GLN A 19 2.53 2.12 -16.18
C GLN A 19 2.04 0.96 -15.29
N ALA A 20 2.79 -0.14 -15.20
CA ALA A 20 2.45 -1.27 -14.33
C ALA A 20 2.57 -0.89 -12.85
N LEU A 21 3.58 -0.11 -12.46
CA LEU A 21 3.69 0.41 -11.09
C LEU A 21 2.54 1.35 -10.75
N ARG A 22 2.20 2.28 -11.65
CA ARG A 22 1.06 3.19 -11.47
C ARG A 22 -0.27 2.45 -11.38
N ALA A 23 -0.44 1.36 -12.15
CA ALA A 23 -1.61 0.50 -12.05
C ALA A 23 -1.72 -0.15 -10.67
N VAL A 24 -0.63 -0.74 -10.16
CA VAL A 24 -0.58 -1.33 -8.81
C VAL A 24 -0.88 -0.28 -7.73
N ILE A 25 -0.33 0.93 -7.85
CA ILE A 25 -0.62 2.03 -6.92
C ILE A 25 -2.12 2.34 -6.91
N THR A 26 -2.75 2.42 -8.09
CA THR A 26 -4.17 2.72 -8.23
C THR A 26 -5.03 1.61 -7.61
N GLU A 27 -4.71 0.35 -7.89
CA GLU A 27 -5.39 -0.80 -7.30
C GLU A 27 -5.30 -0.82 -5.77
N LEU A 28 -4.13 -0.46 -5.22
CA LEU A 28 -3.93 -0.37 -3.78
C LEU A 28 -4.77 0.76 -3.15
N GLU A 29 -4.87 1.92 -3.80
CA GLU A 29 -5.74 3.01 -3.33
C GLU A 29 -7.22 2.63 -3.32
N ASP A 30 -7.66 1.95 -4.37
CA ASP A 30 -9.06 1.54 -4.48
C ASP A 30 -9.40 0.45 -3.47
N ALA A 31 -8.50 -0.52 -3.26
CA ALA A 31 -8.64 -1.52 -2.21
C ALA A 31 -8.67 -0.87 -0.81
N GLN A 32 -7.83 0.15 -0.57
CA GLN A 32 -7.83 0.89 0.69
C GLN A 32 -9.16 1.62 0.92
N ARG A 33 -9.68 2.31 -0.12
CA ARG A 33 -10.95 3.05 -0.07
C ARG A 33 -12.13 2.11 0.17
N ASP A 34 -12.19 0.99 -0.55
CA ASP A 34 -13.24 -0.02 -0.39
C ASP A 34 -13.21 -0.65 1.00
N LEU A 35 -12.03 -1.02 1.50
CA LEU A 35 -11.89 -1.56 2.84
C LEU A 35 -12.35 -0.56 3.92
N THR A 36 -11.92 0.70 3.81
CA THR A 36 -12.32 1.76 4.75
C THR A 36 -13.83 1.96 4.75
N THR A 37 -14.44 1.99 3.57
CA THR A 37 -15.91 2.14 3.41
C THR A 37 -16.66 0.97 4.05
N ARG A 38 -16.19 -0.27 3.85
CA ARG A 38 -16.80 -1.47 4.45
C ARG A 38 -16.66 -1.48 5.97
N VAL A 39 -15.48 -1.10 6.47
CA VAL A 39 -15.19 -0.93 7.90
C VAL A 39 -16.17 0.05 8.52
N ASP A 40 -16.31 1.24 7.95
CA ASP A 40 -17.19 2.28 8.46
C ASP A 40 -18.66 1.84 8.41
N GLY A 41 -19.08 1.20 7.31
CA GLY A 41 -20.42 0.64 7.19
C GLY A 41 -20.73 -0.43 8.24
N ILE A 42 -19.77 -1.29 8.59
CA ILE A 42 -19.93 -2.26 9.68
C ILE A 42 -20.02 -1.53 11.03
N ARG A 43 -19.19 -0.53 11.27
CA ARG A 43 -19.20 0.24 12.54
C ARG A 43 -20.52 0.95 12.75
N ASP A 44 -21.10 1.55 11.71
CA ASP A 44 -22.39 2.22 11.80
C ASP A 44 -23.53 1.23 12.10
N GLN A 45 -23.51 0.05 11.47
CA GLN A 45 -24.48 -1.02 11.75
C GLN A 45 -24.39 -1.50 13.21
N VAL A 46 -23.16 -1.65 13.73
CA VAL A 46 -22.96 -2.08 15.11
C VAL A 46 -23.35 -0.95 16.08
N ARG A 47 -22.98 0.31 15.82
CA ARG A 47 -23.36 1.47 16.62
C ARG A 47 -24.88 1.60 16.76
N GLY A 48 -25.63 1.37 15.68
CA GLY A 48 -27.10 1.36 15.71
C GLY A 48 -27.72 0.24 16.57
N ARG A 49 -26.97 -0.83 16.85
CA ARG A 49 -27.37 -1.90 17.77
C ARG A 49 -26.92 -1.61 19.20
N VAL A 50 -25.72 -1.06 19.37
CA VAL A 50 -25.12 -0.71 20.67
C VAL A 50 -25.82 0.46 21.34
N SER A 51 -26.40 1.40 20.58
CA SER A 51 -27.20 2.50 21.12
C SER A 51 -28.43 2.03 21.92
N LYS A 52 -28.83 0.77 21.76
CA LYS A 52 -29.91 0.13 22.53
C LYS A 52 -29.43 -0.49 23.84
N TRP A 53 -28.11 -0.56 24.06
CA TRP A 53 -27.54 -1.07 25.30
C TRP A 53 -27.48 0.05 26.34
N GLY A 54 -27.94 -0.27 27.55
CA GLY A 54 -27.88 0.67 28.67
C GLY A 54 -26.45 1.13 28.96
N ASP A 55 -26.32 2.38 29.43
CA ASP A 55 -25.08 2.92 29.94
C ASP A 55 -24.52 2.00 31.06
N GLY A 56 -23.23 1.69 31.01
CA GLY A 56 -22.56 0.87 32.03
C GLY A 56 -22.71 -0.66 31.89
N THR A 57 -23.31 -1.16 30.81
CA THR A 57 -23.33 -2.61 30.56
C THR A 57 -21.96 -3.16 30.16
N GLN A 58 -21.63 -4.36 30.63
CA GLN A 58 -20.39 -5.05 30.26
C GLN A 58 -20.29 -5.27 28.74
N SER A 59 -21.42 -5.51 28.07
CA SER A 59 -21.48 -5.64 26.61
C SER A 59 -21.02 -4.37 25.91
N ARG A 60 -21.47 -3.19 26.36
CA ARG A 60 -21.05 -1.92 25.78
C ARG A 60 -19.57 -1.65 25.99
N SER A 61 -19.06 -1.91 27.20
CA SER A 61 -17.62 -1.79 27.48
C SER A 61 -16.78 -2.71 26.59
N ALA A 62 -17.20 -3.96 26.39
CA ALA A 62 -16.52 -4.90 25.51
C ALA A 62 -16.55 -4.46 24.04
N HIS A 63 -17.67 -3.90 23.59
CA HIS A 63 -17.79 -3.33 22.25
C HIS A 63 -16.87 -2.11 22.07
N ASP A 64 -16.84 -1.19 23.02
CA ASP A 64 -16.02 0.01 22.93
C ASP A 64 -14.52 -0.35 22.94
N ASP A 65 -14.13 -1.40 23.65
CA ASP A 65 -12.77 -1.95 23.58
C ASP A 65 -12.44 -2.57 22.21
N PHE A 66 -13.35 -3.39 21.68
CA PHE A 66 -13.23 -3.96 20.35
C PHE A 66 -13.11 -2.86 19.28
N ASP A 67 -13.99 -1.86 19.30
CA ASP A 67 -14.04 -0.77 18.32
C ASP A 67 -12.73 0.05 18.34
N ARG A 68 -12.16 0.29 19.53
CA ARG A 68 -10.87 0.96 19.69
C ARG A 68 -9.73 0.16 19.06
N ARG A 69 -9.64 -1.14 19.37
CA ARG A 69 -8.60 -2.03 18.83
C ARG A 69 -8.72 -2.18 17.32
N PHE A 70 -9.94 -2.35 16.83
CA PHE A 70 -10.23 -2.45 15.41
C PHE A 70 -9.85 -1.16 14.67
N SER A 71 -10.19 0.01 15.22
CA SER A 71 -9.79 1.31 14.66
C SER A 71 -8.28 1.45 14.54
N ALA A 72 -7.54 1.05 15.59
CA ALA A 72 -6.10 1.10 15.59
C ALA A 72 -5.51 0.20 14.48
N SER A 73 -5.99 -1.03 14.33
CA SER A 73 -5.53 -1.95 13.27
C SER A 73 -5.83 -1.43 11.86
N VAL A 74 -6.98 -0.78 11.64
CA VAL A 74 -7.30 -0.15 10.34
C VAL A 74 -6.37 1.01 10.04
N GLN A 75 -6.05 1.84 11.04
CA GLN A 75 -5.08 2.93 10.89
C GLN A 75 -3.67 2.41 10.58
N GLU A 76 -3.22 1.34 11.25
CA GLU A 76 -1.94 0.70 10.98
C GLU A 76 -1.86 0.15 9.54
N MET A 77 -2.95 -0.49 9.07
CA MET A 77 -3.03 -1.00 7.71
C MET A 77 -2.98 0.14 6.67
N SER A 78 -3.72 1.21 6.91
CA SER A 78 -3.68 2.43 6.09
C SER A 78 -2.28 3.02 6.02
N ALA A 79 -1.56 3.08 7.15
CA ALA A 79 -0.18 3.54 7.20
C ALA A 79 0.80 2.59 6.48
N ALA A 80 0.58 1.27 6.54
CA ALA A 80 1.38 0.30 5.79
C ALA A 80 1.17 0.45 4.27
N LEU A 81 -0.08 0.63 3.82
CA LEU A 81 -0.40 0.89 2.42
C LEU A 81 0.23 2.20 1.93
N GLY A 82 0.16 3.27 2.72
CA GLY A 82 0.83 4.54 2.41
C GLY A 82 2.34 4.40 2.24
N ARG A 83 3.00 3.59 3.09
CA ARG A 83 4.44 3.29 2.96
C ARG A 83 4.76 2.48 1.71
N LEU A 84 3.94 1.49 1.37
CA LEU A 84 4.10 0.71 0.15
C LEU A 84 3.97 1.60 -1.09
N LYS A 85 2.96 2.49 -1.12
CA LYS A 85 2.80 3.47 -2.19
C LYS A 85 4.03 4.36 -2.35
N ALA A 86 4.53 4.93 -1.26
CA ALA A 86 5.72 5.77 -1.30
C ALA A 86 6.94 5.01 -1.89
N ALA A 87 7.14 3.75 -1.48
CA ALA A 87 8.21 2.93 -2.03
C ALA A 87 8.03 2.65 -3.54
N LEU A 88 6.79 2.45 -4.01
CA LEU A 88 6.51 2.28 -5.44
C LEU A 88 6.73 3.58 -6.23
N ASP A 89 6.37 4.73 -5.66
CA ASP A 89 6.64 6.05 -6.24
C ASP A 89 8.16 6.29 -6.36
N ASP A 90 8.95 5.95 -5.34
CA ASP A 90 10.41 6.04 -5.37
C ASP A 90 11.02 5.16 -6.48
N VAL A 91 10.54 3.92 -6.63
CA VAL A 91 10.99 3.01 -7.70
C VAL A 91 10.62 3.56 -9.07
N ALA A 92 9.41 4.11 -9.24
CA ALA A 92 8.98 4.71 -10.50
C ALA A 92 9.87 5.92 -10.87
N ALA A 93 10.21 6.77 -9.91
CA ALA A 93 11.09 7.91 -10.12
C ALA A 93 12.51 7.48 -10.50
N LEU A 94 13.07 6.47 -9.83
CA LEU A 94 14.39 5.92 -10.14
C LEU A 94 14.44 5.27 -11.52
N ALA A 95 13.40 4.52 -11.90
CA ALA A 95 13.29 3.91 -13.22
C ALA A 95 13.28 4.99 -14.31
N HIS A 96 12.47 6.03 -14.15
CA HIS A 96 12.42 7.16 -15.08
C HIS A 96 13.76 7.88 -15.22
N GLN A 97 14.43 8.19 -14.10
CA GLN A 97 15.74 8.85 -14.12
C GLN A 97 16.79 8.01 -14.85
N THR A 98 16.79 6.69 -14.62
CA THR A 98 17.72 5.76 -15.26
C THR A 98 17.49 5.70 -16.78
N GLU A 99 16.23 5.71 -17.23
CA GLU A 99 15.88 5.76 -18.65
C GLU A 99 16.33 7.08 -19.32
N VAL A 100 16.12 8.21 -18.64
CA VAL A 100 16.57 9.53 -19.12
C VAL A 100 18.09 9.57 -19.26
N ASP A 101 18.84 9.16 -18.23
CA ASP A 101 20.30 9.19 -18.24
C ASP A 101 20.88 8.26 -19.33
N ALA A 102 20.29 7.07 -19.52
CA ALA A 102 20.69 6.16 -20.58
C ALA A 102 20.45 6.75 -21.98
N THR A 103 19.38 7.51 -22.16
CA THR A 103 19.07 8.19 -23.43
C THR A 103 20.08 9.30 -23.74
N VAL A 104 20.50 10.07 -22.72
CA VAL A 104 21.50 11.15 -22.87
C VAL A 104 22.88 10.63 -23.26
N ILE A 105 23.26 9.42 -22.83
CA ILE A 105 24.54 8.80 -23.18
C ILE A 105 24.54 8.25 -24.62
N MET A 106 23.37 7.91 -25.17
CA MET A 106 23.23 7.35 -26.53
C MET A 106 23.01 8.40 -27.62
N SER A 107 22.80 9.66 -27.26
CA SER A 107 22.67 10.82 -28.17
C SER A 107 23.96 11.64 -28.26
#